data_AF-A0A6A3RKW3-F1
#
_entry.id   AF-A0A6A3RKW3-F1
#
_cell.length_a   1.000
_cell.length_b   1.000
_cell.length_c   1.000
_cell.angle_alpha   90.00
_cell.angle_beta   90.00
_cell.angle_gamma   90.00
#
_symmetry.space_group_name_H-M   'P 1'
#
loop_
_entity.id
_entity.type
_entity.pdbx_description
1 polymer ?
#
loop_
_entity_poly.entity_id
_entity_poly.type
_entity_poly.pdbx_seq_one_letter_code
_entity_poly.pdbx_strand_id
1 'polypeptide(L)'
;MVEGVELSDAALRSYSVARNFAPQEDEDPNVHITSLDFHRNGERCVTSRSDGVISMINCLSGTVAKTILTKRYGVGLVRFTHHPDCVIFSSANSANDNRIRYHSFFDNKFLRYYTGHTDRVTSLMMHPTADQFISAGLDGSVRLWDIRNSDTTAIIRTDHLPVSHVCAAYDQEGVVFGVYTDDHLIRMYDARNYQEGPFAKFSLYDASVMAAVEPFLAHMQAPNLSAKKLHAVDLKFSPDGNQLLVTTNRGVFLHLDAFEGKLLHMFKEHGLTQSQRSDPQLGCCYSADGAYVATGAEDGRLFFYKSSTGQFVHTLPQGHNGPVVDVQWNPKRHLLASAGGNSTVLWSAAGWGTSLCWWANAFGDREDVADVFFTRKETVTLKGATSGIPALGFNIARYNIGGSSKNVIDDGGTEIAMKESPNMPAFKFIESFWLDWSSNVSTSKSWNWEADAKQRKMLELAIKRGVDITEAFSNAPPWWMTNNHATAGGDDGKKDNLQTWNHDAFALYLATVVKRAKDNWGG
;
A
#
# COMPACT_ATOMS: atom_id res chain seq x y z
N MET A 1 3.54 -14.12 7.51
CA MET A 1 2.53 -14.44 6.47
C MET A 1 1.35 -13.50 6.63
N VAL A 2 1.07 -12.67 5.62
CA VAL A 2 -0.15 -11.85 5.59
C VAL A 2 -1.28 -12.78 5.16
N GLU A 3 -2.27 -13.00 6.04
CA GLU A 3 -3.56 -13.53 5.62
C GLU A 3 -4.19 -12.50 4.68
N GLY A 4 -4.03 -12.73 3.39
CA GLY A 4 -4.49 -11.90 2.30
C GLY A 4 -4.46 -12.74 1.03
N VAL A 5 -5.48 -12.59 0.20
CA VAL A 5 -5.65 -13.31 -1.07
C VAL A 5 -4.33 -13.32 -1.84
N GLU A 6 -3.85 -14.52 -2.21
CA GLU A 6 -2.68 -14.66 -3.08
C GLU A 6 -2.89 -13.84 -4.36
N LEU A 7 -1.91 -13.01 -4.70
CA LEU A 7 -1.97 -12.26 -5.94
C LEU A 7 -1.93 -13.25 -7.11
N SER A 8 -2.74 -13.02 -8.14
CA SER A 8 -2.78 -13.87 -9.34
C SER A 8 -2.36 -13.09 -10.59
N ASP A 9 -1.88 -13.80 -11.61
CA ASP A 9 -1.51 -13.22 -12.90
C ASP A 9 -2.68 -12.42 -13.50
N ALA A 10 -3.91 -12.92 -13.35
CA ALA A 10 -5.12 -12.24 -13.83
C ALA A 10 -5.39 -10.93 -13.07
N ALA A 11 -5.21 -10.92 -11.75
CA ALA A 11 -5.33 -9.71 -10.95
C ALA A 11 -4.26 -8.69 -11.35
N LEU A 12 -2.99 -9.10 -11.48
CA LEU A 12 -1.90 -8.23 -11.95
C LEU A 12 -2.15 -7.59 -13.31
N ARG A 13 -2.67 -8.37 -14.26
CA ARG A 13 -3.01 -7.87 -15.60
C ARG A 13 -4.19 -6.89 -15.62
N SER A 14 -4.98 -6.84 -14.54
CA SER A 14 -6.08 -5.87 -14.40
C SER A 14 -5.65 -4.59 -13.68
N TYR A 15 -4.40 -4.49 -13.23
CA TYR A 15 -3.92 -3.25 -12.60
C TYR A 15 -4.01 -2.10 -13.59
N SER A 16 -4.49 -0.97 -13.09
CA SER A 16 -4.61 0.28 -13.83
C SER A 16 -4.38 1.46 -12.91
N VAL A 17 -4.23 2.66 -13.49
CA VAL A 17 -4.07 3.89 -12.73
C VAL A 17 -5.33 4.13 -11.89
N ALA A 18 -5.22 3.95 -10.58
CA ALA A 18 -6.26 4.30 -9.62
C ALA A 18 -6.22 5.80 -9.31
N ARG A 19 -5.01 6.36 -9.17
CA ARG A 19 -4.81 7.79 -8.94
C ARG A 19 -3.45 8.24 -9.46
N ASN A 20 -3.40 9.40 -10.10
CA ASN A 20 -2.16 10.06 -10.47
C ASN A 20 -2.03 11.40 -9.73
N PHE A 21 -0.97 11.54 -8.93
CA PHE A 21 -0.57 12.79 -8.29
C PHE A 21 0.51 13.44 -9.15
N ALA A 22 0.07 14.03 -10.26
CA ALA A 22 0.90 14.83 -11.16
C ALA A 22 1.06 16.26 -10.61
N PRO A 23 2.13 16.98 -10.99
CA PRO A 23 2.29 18.38 -10.62
C PRO A 23 1.21 19.26 -11.25
N GLN A 24 0.98 20.44 -10.67
CA GLN A 24 0.16 21.48 -11.29
C GLN A 24 0.88 22.12 -12.49
N GLU A 25 0.12 22.72 -13.43
CA GLU A 25 0.66 23.29 -14.68
C GLU A 25 1.78 24.32 -14.48
N ASP A 26 1.77 25.04 -13.36
CA ASP A 26 2.73 26.11 -13.04
C ASP A 26 3.95 25.64 -12.23
N GLU A 27 4.06 24.34 -11.91
CA GLU A 27 5.20 23.83 -11.14
C GLU A 27 6.48 23.69 -11.99
N ASP A 28 7.64 23.87 -11.34
CA ASP A 28 8.94 23.73 -12.00
C ASP A 28 9.12 22.30 -12.54
N PRO A 29 9.32 22.13 -13.87
CA PRO A 29 9.42 20.81 -14.49
C PRO A 29 10.66 20.01 -14.05
N ASN A 30 11.65 20.65 -13.40
CA ASN A 30 12.84 19.97 -12.90
C ASN A 30 12.64 19.32 -11.52
N VAL A 31 11.53 19.63 -10.85
CA VAL A 31 11.18 18.98 -9.59
C VAL A 31 10.82 17.53 -9.86
N HIS A 32 11.35 16.62 -9.06
CA HIS A 32 11.12 15.20 -9.21
C HIS A 32 10.90 14.55 -7.85
N ILE A 33 10.18 13.43 -7.84
CA ILE A 33 10.03 12.59 -6.65
C ILE A 33 11.39 11.96 -6.35
N THR A 34 11.81 11.98 -5.09
CA THR A 34 13.08 11.42 -4.64
C THR A 34 12.91 10.10 -3.89
N SER A 35 11.77 9.90 -3.24
CA SER A 35 11.49 8.66 -2.52
C SER A 35 10.01 8.47 -2.20
N LEU A 36 9.61 7.22 -1.99
CA LEU A 36 8.26 6.76 -1.68
C LEU A 36 8.33 5.71 -0.56
N ASP A 37 7.36 5.71 0.35
CA ASP A 37 7.21 4.65 1.35
C ASP A 37 5.74 4.44 1.76
N PHE A 38 5.36 3.19 2.06
CA PHE A 38 4.07 2.86 2.64
C PHE A 38 4.19 2.73 4.15
N HIS A 39 3.21 3.26 4.87
CA HIS A 39 3.08 2.91 6.28
C HIS A 39 2.62 1.45 6.39
N ARG A 40 3.10 0.73 7.42
CA ARG A 40 2.84 -0.71 7.64
C ARG A 40 1.36 -1.11 7.74
N ASN A 41 0.47 -0.17 8.05
CA ASN A 41 -0.98 -0.42 8.05
C ASN A 41 -1.61 -0.39 6.65
N GLY A 42 -0.88 0.05 5.63
CA GLY A 42 -1.36 0.11 4.24
C GLY A 42 -2.41 1.19 3.97
N GLU A 43 -2.69 2.09 4.91
CA GLU A 43 -3.70 3.16 4.71
C GLU A 43 -3.07 4.45 4.20
N ARG A 44 -1.75 4.59 4.32
CA ARG A 44 -1.01 5.80 4.00
C ARG A 44 0.27 5.48 3.25
N CYS A 45 0.62 6.34 2.30
CA CYS A 45 1.96 6.40 1.72
C CYS A 45 2.51 7.82 1.84
N VAL A 46 3.83 7.95 1.82
CA VAL A 46 4.54 9.22 1.87
C VAL A 46 5.44 9.33 0.67
N THR A 47 5.52 10.53 0.10
CA THR A 47 6.41 10.86 -1.01
C THR A 47 7.26 12.06 -0.64
N SER A 48 8.51 12.07 -1.08
CA SER A 48 9.40 13.24 -0.99
C SER A 48 9.77 13.76 -2.36
N ARG A 49 9.98 15.07 -2.47
CA ARG A 49 10.35 15.76 -3.71
C ARG A 49 11.69 16.49 -3.56
N SER A 50 12.36 16.71 -4.69
CA SER A 50 13.65 17.41 -4.75
C SER A 50 13.59 18.88 -4.30
N ASP A 51 12.40 19.49 -4.31
CA ASP A 51 12.14 20.83 -3.76
C ASP A 51 11.93 20.84 -2.22
N GLY A 52 12.07 19.69 -1.56
CA GLY A 52 11.93 19.56 -0.11
C GLY A 52 10.47 19.49 0.36
N VAL A 53 9.54 19.10 -0.51
CA VAL A 53 8.15 18.82 -0.13
C VAL A 53 8.00 17.35 0.25
N ILE A 54 7.42 17.07 1.40
CA ILE A 54 7.00 15.71 1.81
C ILE A 54 5.48 15.68 1.86
N SER A 55 4.84 14.78 1.11
CA SER A 55 3.39 14.64 1.08
C SER A 55 2.94 13.28 1.62
N MET A 56 2.00 13.29 2.56
CA MET A 56 1.30 12.10 3.03
C MET A 56 0.02 11.93 2.22
N ILE A 57 -0.11 10.80 1.56
CA ILE A 57 -1.27 10.40 0.77
C ILE A 57 -2.11 9.42 1.59
N ASN A 58 -3.42 9.63 1.63
CA ASN A 58 -4.38 8.66 2.11
C ASN A 58 -4.70 7.70 0.96
N CYS A 59 -4.35 6.43 1.13
CA CYS A 59 -4.47 5.41 0.11
C CYS A 59 -5.90 4.91 -0.09
N LEU A 60 -6.80 5.17 0.86
CA LEU A 60 -8.21 4.80 0.77
C LEU A 60 -9.00 5.82 -0.05
N SER A 61 -8.77 7.11 0.20
CA SER A 61 -9.46 8.19 -0.52
C SER A 61 -8.74 8.61 -1.81
N GLY A 62 -7.46 8.26 -1.97
CA GLY A 62 -6.64 8.71 -3.09
C GLY A 62 -6.37 10.22 -3.07
N THR A 63 -6.29 10.83 -1.87
CA THR A 63 -6.07 12.26 -1.68
C THR A 63 -4.79 12.54 -0.88
N VAL A 64 -4.20 13.72 -1.08
CA VAL A 64 -3.12 14.20 -0.22
C VAL A 64 -3.75 14.65 1.11
N ALA A 65 -3.37 14.00 2.20
CA ALA A 65 -3.90 14.28 3.53
C ALA A 65 -3.16 15.45 4.19
N LYS A 66 -1.82 15.45 4.14
CA LYS A 66 -0.96 16.47 4.76
C LYS A 66 0.34 16.65 3.99
N THR A 67 0.95 17.82 4.15
CA THR A 67 2.23 18.17 3.51
C THR A 67 3.16 18.85 4.52
N ILE A 68 4.45 18.55 4.45
CA ILE A 68 5.53 19.18 5.21
C ILE A 68 6.47 19.86 4.21
N LEU A 69 6.89 21.09 4.53
CA LEU A 69 7.82 21.87 3.71
C LEU A 69 9.18 21.97 4.42
N THR A 70 10.23 21.41 3.81
CA THR A 70 11.59 21.37 4.37
C THR A 70 12.64 21.94 3.40
N LYS A 71 12.22 22.90 2.55
CA LYS A 71 13.04 23.55 1.49
C LYS A 71 14.47 23.90 1.91
N ARG A 72 14.66 24.38 3.15
CA ARG A 72 15.98 24.73 3.71
C ARG A 72 16.99 23.58 3.68
N TYR A 73 16.53 22.36 3.91
CA TYR A 73 17.37 21.16 4.07
C TYR A 73 17.28 20.20 2.88
N GLY A 74 16.20 20.33 2.08
CA GLY A 74 15.84 19.33 1.07
C GLY A 74 15.46 17.99 1.68
N VAL A 75 15.06 17.04 0.83
CA VAL A 75 14.73 15.68 1.25
C VAL A 75 15.26 14.67 0.24
N GLY A 76 16.17 13.82 0.69
CA GLY A 76 16.76 12.76 -0.14
C GLY A 76 15.90 11.50 -0.10
N LEU A 77 15.70 10.95 1.09
CA LEU A 77 14.93 9.74 1.35
C LEU A 77 13.91 10.02 2.44
N VAL A 78 12.72 9.43 2.36
CA VAL A 78 11.69 9.51 3.40
C VAL A 78 11.16 8.11 3.73
N ARG A 79 11.02 7.81 5.02
CA ARG A 79 10.42 6.56 5.51
C ARG A 79 9.43 6.85 6.63
N PHE A 80 8.33 6.12 6.65
CA PHE A 80 7.48 6.06 7.82
C PHE A 80 8.22 5.44 8.99
N THR A 81 7.88 5.89 10.19
CA THR A 81 8.16 5.18 11.44
C THR A 81 7.04 4.17 11.71
N HIS A 82 7.08 3.48 12.85
CA HIS A 82 5.96 2.66 13.31
C HIS A 82 4.70 3.45 13.67
N HIS A 83 4.81 4.77 13.84
CA HIS A 83 3.67 5.64 14.07
C HIS A 83 3.16 6.23 12.74
N PRO A 84 1.86 6.16 12.43
CA PRO A 84 1.30 6.48 11.11
C PRO A 84 1.34 7.97 10.73
N ASP A 85 1.59 8.85 11.70
CA ASP A 85 1.75 10.30 11.51
C ASP A 85 3.21 10.75 11.57
N CYS A 86 4.17 9.82 11.51
CA CYS A 86 5.55 10.11 11.87
C CYS A 86 6.51 9.54 10.83
N VAL A 87 7.46 10.36 10.38
CA VAL A 87 8.44 10.00 9.35
C VAL A 87 9.85 10.36 9.77
N ILE A 88 10.81 9.55 9.32
CA ILE A 88 12.22 9.91 9.28
C ILE A 88 12.62 10.26 7.85
N PHE A 89 13.49 11.25 7.68
CA PHE A 89 13.98 11.62 6.35
C PHE A 89 15.41 12.15 6.38
N SER A 90 16.16 11.94 5.29
CA SER A 90 17.51 12.46 5.11
C SER A 90 17.50 13.80 4.37
N SER A 91 18.45 14.67 4.71
CA SER A 91 18.72 15.89 3.93
C SER A 91 19.22 15.58 2.50
N ALA A 92 18.85 16.43 1.54
CA ALA A 92 19.39 16.40 0.17
C ALA A 92 20.28 17.62 -0.15
N ASN A 93 20.03 18.78 0.47
CA ASN A 93 20.85 19.97 0.30
C ASN A 93 21.98 19.93 1.35
N SER A 94 23.10 19.33 0.95
CA SER A 94 24.17 18.87 1.84
C SER A 94 25.29 19.88 2.10
N ALA A 95 25.19 21.13 1.62
CA ALA A 95 26.32 22.08 1.69
C ALA A 95 26.99 22.14 3.08
N ASN A 96 26.24 21.90 4.17
CA ASN A 96 26.78 21.54 5.49
C ASN A 96 25.82 20.66 6.34
N ASP A 97 24.90 19.90 5.74
CA ASP A 97 23.83 19.22 6.49
C ASP A 97 23.47 17.84 5.93
N ASN A 98 24.07 16.80 6.50
CA ASN A 98 23.83 15.40 6.17
C ASN A 98 23.00 14.67 7.25
N ARG A 99 22.20 15.43 8.02
CA ARG A 99 21.44 14.89 9.15
C ARG A 99 20.21 14.11 8.67
N ILE A 100 19.81 13.15 9.49
CA ILE A 100 18.49 12.51 9.41
C ILE A 100 17.58 13.20 10.43
N ARG A 101 16.31 13.40 10.08
CA ARG A 101 15.33 14.11 10.90
C ARG A 101 14.14 13.23 11.18
N TYR A 102 13.63 13.28 12.42
CA TYR A 102 12.37 12.69 12.81
C TYR A 102 11.31 13.79 12.91
N HIS A 103 10.20 13.65 12.19
CA HIS A 103 9.14 14.66 12.11
C HIS A 103 7.75 14.04 12.25
N SER A 104 6.86 14.76 12.93
CA SER A 104 5.45 14.40 13.07
C SER A 104 4.55 15.27 12.19
N PHE A 105 3.70 14.64 11.40
CA PHE A 105 2.62 15.27 10.65
C PHE A 105 1.45 15.70 11.54
N PHE A 106 1.33 15.14 12.75
CA PHE A 106 0.21 15.46 13.64
C PHE A 106 0.30 16.90 14.15
N ASP A 107 1.43 17.24 14.78
CA ASP A 107 1.72 18.54 15.38
C ASP A 107 2.62 19.44 14.52
N ASN A 108 3.09 18.94 13.37
CA ASN A 108 4.00 19.60 12.45
C ASN A 108 5.32 20.04 13.14
N LYS A 109 5.94 19.13 13.89
CA LYS A 109 7.20 19.41 14.61
C LYS A 109 8.30 18.41 14.30
N PHE A 110 9.54 18.91 14.35
CA PHE A 110 10.73 18.09 14.46
C PHE A 110 10.80 17.49 15.86
N LEU A 111 10.72 16.17 15.94
CA LEU A 111 10.79 15.42 17.18
C LEU A 111 12.26 15.14 17.57
N ARG A 112 13.12 14.92 16.57
CA ARG A 112 14.54 14.61 16.80
C ARG A 112 15.41 14.90 15.57
N TYR A 113 16.69 15.11 15.82
CA TYR A 113 17.75 15.21 14.83
C TYR A 113 18.79 14.12 15.10
N TYR A 114 19.19 13.39 14.07
CA TYR A 114 20.25 12.39 14.13
C TYR A 114 21.48 12.93 13.40
N THR A 115 22.49 13.26 14.20
CA THR A 115 23.76 13.81 13.73
C THR A 115 24.80 12.70 13.68
N GLY A 116 25.53 12.61 12.57
CA GLY A 116 26.59 11.62 12.46
C GLY A 116 27.13 11.49 11.07
N HIS A 117 26.25 11.36 10.07
CA HIS A 117 26.70 11.29 8.69
C HIS A 117 27.40 12.58 8.26
N THR A 118 28.54 12.43 7.58
CA THR A 118 29.36 13.55 7.08
C THR A 118 29.25 13.74 5.56
N ASP A 119 28.55 12.84 4.89
CA ASP A 119 28.22 12.92 3.45
C ASP A 119 26.79 12.39 3.21
N ARG A 120 26.31 12.46 1.97
CA ARG A 120 24.95 12.13 1.55
C ARG A 120 24.52 10.74 2.02
N VAL A 121 23.34 10.67 2.62
CA VAL A 121 22.67 9.40 2.97
C VAL A 121 22.07 8.78 1.71
N THR A 122 22.44 7.54 1.42
CA THR A 122 22.08 6.77 0.22
C THR A 122 21.08 5.65 0.49
N SER A 123 21.01 5.14 1.73
CA SER A 123 19.95 4.22 2.16
C SER A 123 19.39 4.65 3.52
N LEU A 124 18.07 4.45 3.69
CA LEU A 124 17.35 4.70 4.93
C LEU A 124 16.21 3.67 5.05
N MET A 125 16.19 2.92 6.15
CA MET A 125 15.17 1.89 6.38
C MET A 125 14.86 1.76 7.87
N MET A 126 13.57 1.77 8.23
CA MET A 126 13.13 1.39 9.57
C MET A 126 13.33 -0.11 9.79
N HIS A 127 13.72 -0.48 11.01
CA HIS A 127 13.61 -1.85 11.46
C HIS A 127 12.12 -2.25 11.47
N PRO A 128 11.74 -3.46 11.01
CA PRO A 128 10.33 -3.83 10.79
C PRO A 128 9.47 -3.95 12.06
N THR A 129 10.09 -4.28 13.21
CA THR A 129 9.39 -4.51 14.49
C THR A 129 9.85 -3.62 15.65
N ALA A 130 11.14 -3.32 15.78
CA ALA A 130 11.69 -2.45 16.81
C ALA A 130 11.80 -0.98 16.37
N ASP A 131 11.69 -0.05 17.32
CA ASP A 131 11.82 1.41 17.12
C ASP A 131 13.27 1.85 16.84
N GLN A 132 13.87 1.22 15.82
CA GLN A 132 15.24 1.40 15.36
C GLN A 132 15.22 1.61 13.84
N PHE A 133 16.32 2.13 13.31
CA PHE A 133 16.50 2.24 11.86
C PHE A 133 17.97 2.12 11.48
N ILE A 134 18.22 1.81 10.21
CA ILE A 134 19.54 1.75 9.61
C ILE A 134 19.65 2.82 8.53
N SER A 135 20.83 3.43 8.43
CA SER A 135 21.16 4.33 7.34
C SER A 135 22.55 4.04 6.80
N ALA A 136 22.76 4.29 5.51
CA ALA A 136 24.05 4.21 4.85
C ALA A 136 24.36 5.53 4.16
N GLY A 137 25.61 5.98 4.16
CA GLY A 137 26.00 7.24 3.53
C GLY A 137 27.36 7.21 2.84
N LEU A 138 27.57 8.12 1.89
CA LEU A 138 28.80 8.22 1.09
C LEU A 138 30.06 8.56 1.93
N ASP A 139 29.88 8.82 3.22
CA ASP A 139 30.96 8.88 4.22
C ASP A 139 31.51 7.49 4.60
N GLY A 140 31.11 6.44 3.88
CA GLY A 140 31.54 5.06 4.09
C GLY A 140 31.00 4.44 5.37
N SER A 141 29.98 5.04 6.00
CA SER A 141 29.38 4.50 7.22
C SER A 141 27.99 3.94 6.99
N VAL A 142 27.75 2.79 7.61
CA VAL A 142 26.40 2.26 7.89
C VAL A 142 26.16 2.42 9.38
N ARG A 143 25.06 3.08 9.73
CA ARG A 143 24.74 3.49 11.08
C ARG A 143 23.43 2.87 11.53
N LEU A 144 23.43 2.31 12.73
CA LEU A 144 22.24 1.80 13.40
C LEU A 144 21.82 2.80 14.47
N TRP A 145 20.53 3.04 14.56
CA TRP A 145 19.95 4.08 15.38
C TRP A 145 18.77 3.55 16.18
N ASP A 146 18.61 4.05 17.39
CA ASP A 146 17.37 3.97 18.15
C ASP A 146 16.60 5.29 17.94
N ILE A 147 15.34 5.23 17.53
CA ILE A 147 14.56 6.45 17.24
C ILE A 147 14.38 7.35 18.49
N ARG A 148 14.54 6.77 19.68
CA ARG A 148 14.42 7.46 20.97
C ARG A 148 15.72 8.17 21.35
N ASN A 149 16.83 7.90 20.68
CA ASN A 149 18.14 8.48 20.96
C ASN A 149 18.69 9.24 19.74
N SER A 150 19.25 10.44 19.95
CA SER A 150 19.87 11.20 18.85
C SER A 150 21.22 10.63 18.43
N ASP A 151 21.90 9.94 19.34
CA ASP A 151 23.22 9.39 19.09
C ASP A 151 23.14 8.05 18.37
N THR A 152 24.12 7.81 17.49
CA THR A 152 24.23 6.54 16.78
C THR A 152 24.48 5.40 17.77
N THR A 153 23.70 4.33 17.70
CA THR A 153 23.85 3.14 18.54
C THR A 153 25.05 2.31 18.10
N ALA A 154 25.24 2.14 16.79
CA ALA A 154 26.36 1.41 16.23
C ALA A 154 26.78 1.92 14.85
N ILE A 155 28.07 1.75 14.52
CA ILE A 155 28.63 2.16 13.24
C ILE A 155 29.43 1.01 12.65
N ILE A 156 29.12 0.65 11.42
CA ILE A 156 29.94 -0.21 10.56
C ILE A 156 30.58 0.72 9.52
N ARG A 157 31.90 0.59 9.31
CA ARG A 157 32.64 1.40 8.35
C ARG A 157 33.20 0.56 7.24
N THR A 158 33.31 1.16 6.06
CA THR A 158 34.13 0.65 4.97
C THR A 158 35.61 0.84 5.31
N ASP A 159 36.45 -0.02 4.73
CA ASP A 159 37.89 0.01 4.94
C ASP A 159 38.60 1.08 4.08
N HIS A 160 37.87 1.74 3.19
CA HIS A 160 38.37 2.77 2.28
C HIS A 160 37.41 3.96 2.15
N LEU A 161 37.97 5.11 1.75
CA LEU A 161 37.29 6.35 1.41
C LEU A 161 38.01 7.01 0.21
N PRO A 162 37.29 7.73 -0.69
CA PRO A 162 35.84 7.93 -0.71
C PRO A 162 35.08 6.67 -1.18
N VAL A 163 33.80 6.58 -0.81
CA VAL A 163 32.88 5.53 -1.27
C VAL A 163 31.89 6.13 -2.27
N SER A 164 31.67 5.44 -3.38
CA SER A 164 30.76 5.86 -4.45
C SER A 164 29.35 5.30 -4.31
N HIS A 165 29.21 4.09 -3.76
CA HIS A 165 27.93 3.42 -3.53
C HIS A 165 27.96 2.64 -2.22
N VAL A 166 26.93 2.83 -1.40
CA VAL A 166 26.69 2.04 -0.20
C VAL A 166 25.19 1.98 0.05
N CYS A 167 24.69 0.81 0.43
CA CYS A 167 23.30 0.66 0.85
C CYS A 167 23.19 -0.45 1.88
N ALA A 168 22.10 -0.44 2.63
CA ALA A 168 21.80 -1.43 3.64
C ALA A 168 20.29 -1.63 3.75
N ALA A 169 19.89 -2.85 4.12
CA ALA A 169 18.49 -3.22 4.31
C ALA A 169 18.33 -4.34 5.35
N TYR A 170 17.25 -4.30 6.12
CA TYR A 170 16.82 -5.38 7.00
C TYR A 170 16.01 -6.43 6.23
N ASP A 171 16.01 -7.66 6.73
CA ASP A 171 14.98 -8.65 6.42
C ASP A 171 13.64 -8.28 7.09
N GLN A 172 12.56 -9.01 6.78
CA GLN A 172 11.21 -8.67 7.29
C GLN A 172 11.06 -8.86 8.80
N GLU A 173 11.87 -9.73 9.42
CA GLU A 173 11.84 -9.95 10.87
C GLU A 173 12.81 -9.00 11.61
N GLY A 174 13.77 -8.40 10.90
CA GLY A 174 14.80 -7.51 11.44
C GLY A 174 15.91 -8.24 12.18
N VAL A 175 16.05 -9.55 11.95
CA VAL A 175 17.09 -10.39 12.56
C VAL A 175 18.37 -10.41 11.73
N VAL A 176 18.27 -10.11 10.43
CA VAL A 176 19.40 -10.03 9.51
C VAL A 176 19.37 -8.68 8.79
N PHE A 177 20.54 -8.13 8.51
CA PHE A 177 20.64 -7.03 7.55
C PHE A 177 21.79 -7.24 6.57
N GLY A 178 21.54 -6.86 5.33
CA GLY A 178 22.54 -6.82 4.26
C GLY A 178 23.18 -5.44 4.17
N VAL A 179 24.48 -5.40 3.91
CA VAL A 179 25.23 -4.19 3.61
C VAL A 179 25.99 -4.40 2.31
N TYR A 180 25.78 -3.50 1.36
CA TYR A 180 26.59 -3.43 0.14
C TYR A 180 27.52 -2.23 0.20
N THR A 181 28.73 -2.40 -0.31
CA THR A 181 29.77 -1.38 -0.43
C THR A 181 30.39 -1.41 -1.82
N ASP A 182 31.00 -0.31 -2.28
CA ASP A 182 31.53 -0.19 -3.64
C ASP A 182 32.82 -0.99 -3.92
N ASP A 183 33.26 -1.80 -2.95
CA ASP A 183 34.16 -2.95 -3.14
C ASP A 183 33.47 -4.16 -3.82
N HIS A 184 32.21 -3.98 -4.23
CA HIS A 184 31.38 -4.93 -4.97
C HIS A 184 30.89 -6.14 -4.15
N LEU A 185 30.99 -6.08 -2.83
CA LEU A 185 30.57 -7.14 -1.92
C LEU A 185 29.26 -6.79 -1.22
N ILE A 186 28.40 -7.78 -1.09
CA ILE A 186 27.26 -7.80 -0.18
C ILE A 186 27.66 -8.61 1.06
N ARG A 187 27.46 -8.04 2.23
CA ARG A 187 27.81 -8.59 3.54
C ARG A 187 26.55 -8.74 4.39
N MET A 188 26.33 -9.92 4.94
CA MET A 188 25.15 -10.24 5.74
C MET A 188 25.52 -10.29 7.22
N TYR A 189 24.76 -9.59 8.05
CA TYR A 189 25.01 -9.46 9.49
C TYR A 189 23.83 -9.98 10.30
N ASP A 190 24.11 -10.62 11.43
CA ASP A 190 23.12 -10.85 12.49
C ASP A 190 22.87 -9.50 13.18
N ALA A 191 21.62 -9.05 13.24
CA ALA A 191 21.26 -7.76 13.80
C ALA A 191 21.64 -7.61 15.28
N ARG A 192 21.67 -8.71 16.04
CA ARG A 192 22.04 -8.72 17.47
C ARG A 192 23.54 -8.88 17.68
N ASN A 193 24.22 -9.58 16.78
CA ASN A 193 25.64 -9.94 16.91
C ASN A 193 26.52 -9.34 15.81
N TYR A 194 26.12 -8.20 15.22
CA TYR A 194 26.84 -7.57 14.10
C TYR A 194 28.32 -7.25 14.39
N GLN A 195 28.70 -7.18 15.66
CA GLN A 195 30.07 -6.93 16.13
C GLN A 195 31.03 -8.09 15.79
N GLU A 196 30.53 -9.31 15.64
CA GLU A 196 31.31 -10.48 15.19
C GLU A 196 31.69 -10.38 13.69
N GLY A 197 31.18 -9.35 13.01
CA GLY A 197 31.32 -9.19 11.57
C GLY A 197 30.22 -9.93 10.80
N PRO A 198 30.30 -9.89 9.46
CA PRO A 198 29.28 -10.52 8.63
C PRO A 198 29.46 -12.04 8.61
N PHE A 199 28.36 -12.77 8.78
CA PHE A 199 28.34 -14.23 8.74
C PHE A 199 28.36 -14.79 7.30
N ALA A 200 27.98 -13.98 6.31
CA ALA A 200 28.08 -14.32 4.89
C ALA A 200 28.57 -13.12 4.07
N LYS A 201 29.32 -13.40 3.00
CA LYS A 201 29.83 -12.41 2.05
C LYS A 201 29.76 -12.98 0.64
N PHE A 202 29.21 -12.23 -0.29
CA PHE A 202 29.16 -12.61 -1.71
C PHE A 202 29.40 -11.41 -2.62
N SER A 203 29.93 -11.69 -3.81
CA SER A 203 30.38 -10.68 -4.77
C SER A 203 29.40 -10.52 -5.92
N LEU A 204 29.14 -9.28 -6.32
CA LEU A 204 28.43 -9.00 -7.59
C LEU A 204 29.25 -9.42 -8.82
N TYR A 205 30.54 -9.73 -8.63
CA TYR A 205 31.44 -10.25 -9.64
C TYR A 205 31.67 -11.77 -9.51
N ASP A 206 30.83 -12.46 -8.74
CA ASP A 206 30.80 -13.92 -8.76
C ASP A 206 30.52 -14.46 -10.18
N ALA A 207 31.06 -15.63 -10.49
CA ALA A 207 30.94 -16.23 -11.81
C ALA A 207 29.48 -16.42 -12.26
N SER A 208 28.57 -16.76 -11.34
CA SER A 208 27.14 -16.93 -11.65
C SER A 208 26.46 -15.63 -12.06
N VAL A 209 26.82 -14.52 -11.40
CA VAL A 209 26.28 -13.18 -11.70
C VAL A 209 26.88 -12.66 -13.01
N MET A 210 28.20 -12.72 -13.16
CA MET A 210 28.88 -12.17 -14.33
C MET A 210 28.52 -12.90 -15.63
N ALA A 211 28.31 -14.22 -15.58
CA ALA A 211 27.86 -14.99 -16.75
C ALA A 211 26.53 -14.46 -17.31
N ALA A 212 25.64 -13.94 -16.46
CA ALA A 212 24.37 -13.36 -16.89
C ALA A 212 24.49 -11.87 -17.28
N VAL A 213 25.30 -11.11 -16.55
CA VAL A 213 25.37 -9.64 -16.68
C VAL A 213 26.32 -9.18 -17.78
N GLU A 214 27.45 -9.86 -18.02
CA GLU A 214 28.43 -9.47 -19.04
C GLU A 214 27.84 -9.33 -20.45
N PRO A 215 27.01 -10.26 -20.95
CA PRO A 215 26.34 -10.08 -22.24
C PRO A 215 25.49 -8.82 -22.30
N PHE A 216 24.82 -8.45 -21.21
CA PHE A 216 24.03 -7.22 -21.14
C PHE A 216 24.93 -5.97 -21.17
N LEU A 217 25.99 -5.94 -20.36
CA LEU A 217 26.93 -4.82 -20.31
C LEU A 217 27.74 -4.64 -21.60
N ALA A 218 27.96 -5.71 -22.36
CA ALA A 218 28.64 -5.66 -23.66
C ALA A 218 27.83 -4.86 -24.69
N HIS A 219 26.50 -4.97 -24.67
CA HIS A 219 25.60 -4.26 -25.58
C HIS A 219 25.31 -2.82 -25.15
N MET A 220 25.66 -2.42 -23.93
CA MET A 220 25.54 -1.02 -23.50
C MET A 220 26.60 -0.14 -24.15
N GLN A 221 26.12 0.92 -24.82
CA GLN A 221 26.96 2.01 -25.33
C GLN A 221 27.43 2.87 -24.16
N ALA A 222 28.58 2.52 -23.57
CA ALA A 222 29.19 3.29 -22.48
C ALA A 222 30.35 4.16 -23.00
N PRO A 223 30.47 5.43 -22.56
CA PRO A 223 31.51 6.35 -23.03
C PRO A 223 32.93 5.95 -22.58
N ASN A 224 33.09 5.11 -21.54
CA ASN A 224 34.39 4.56 -21.10
C ASN A 224 34.25 3.25 -20.29
N LEU A 225 35.38 2.57 -20.01
CA LEU A 225 35.44 1.28 -19.30
C LEU A 225 35.00 1.37 -17.82
N SER A 226 35.29 2.48 -17.15
CA SER A 226 34.83 2.76 -15.77
C SER A 226 33.31 2.91 -15.69
N ALA A 227 32.66 3.39 -16.76
CA ALA A 227 31.20 3.44 -16.87
C ALA A 227 30.54 2.05 -17.07
N LYS A 228 31.32 0.96 -17.06
CA LYS A 228 30.78 -0.41 -17.11
C LYS A 228 30.79 -1.14 -15.75
N LYS A 229 31.31 -0.52 -14.68
CA LYS A 229 31.27 -1.15 -13.34
C LYS A 229 29.84 -1.31 -12.85
N LEU A 230 29.54 -2.46 -12.26
CA LEU A 230 28.25 -2.78 -11.68
C LEU A 230 28.29 -2.51 -10.17
N HIS A 231 27.37 -1.70 -9.70
CA HIS A 231 27.18 -1.40 -8.28
C HIS A 231 25.73 -1.57 -7.88
N ALA A 232 25.49 -2.07 -6.67
CA ALA A 232 24.15 -2.04 -6.08
C ALA A 232 23.82 -0.64 -5.58
N VAL A 233 22.57 -0.25 -5.79
CA VAL A 233 21.99 1.03 -5.36
C VAL A 233 20.99 0.81 -4.23
N ASP A 234 20.29 -0.33 -4.25
CA ASP A 234 19.32 -0.71 -3.23
C ASP A 234 19.30 -2.22 -3.03
N LEU A 235 18.93 -2.64 -1.81
CA LEU A 235 18.77 -4.04 -1.41
C LEU A 235 17.38 -4.22 -0.82
N LYS A 236 16.64 -5.24 -1.26
CA LYS A 236 15.34 -5.60 -0.67
C LYS A 236 15.25 -7.09 -0.44
N PHE A 237 14.98 -7.49 0.80
CA PHE A 237 14.68 -8.88 1.11
C PHE A 237 13.27 -9.23 0.65
N SER A 238 13.14 -10.44 0.13
CA SER A 238 11.85 -11.10 -0.07
C SER A 238 11.08 -11.23 1.25
N PRO A 239 9.73 -11.34 1.20
CA PRO A 239 8.92 -11.42 2.41
C PRO A 239 9.24 -12.59 3.36
N ASP A 240 9.80 -13.67 2.84
CA ASP A 240 10.25 -14.83 3.63
C ASP A 240 11.74 -14.76 4.04
N GLY A 241 12.47 -13.73 3.59
CA GLY A 241 13.88 -13.50 3.89
C GLY A 241 14.87 -14.38 3.11
N ASN A 242 14.41 -15.30 2.26
CA ASN A 242 15.28 -16.28 1.60
C ASN A 242 15.96 -15.75 0.33
N GLN A 243 15.37 -14.73 -0.27
CA GLN A 243 15.84 -14.12 -1.51
C GLN A 243 16.14 -12.63 -1.31
N LEU A 244 17.08 -12.12 -2.10
CA LEU A 244 17.53 -10.73 -2.09
C LEU A 244 17.38 -10.13 -3.49
N LEU A 245 16.63 -9.04 -3.60
CA LEU A 245 16.52 -8.24 -4.80
C LEU A 245 17.53 -7.09 -4.72
N VAL A 246 18.39 -7.00 -5.73
CA VAL A 246 19.46 -6.01 -5.83
C VAL A 246 19.21 -5.12 -7.03
N THR A 247 18.90 -3.86 -6.78
CA THR A 247 18.85 -2.82 -7.83
C THR A 247 20.26 -2.40 -8.17
N THR A 248 20.61 -2.38 -9.46
CA THR A 248 21.94 -1.95 -9.91
C THR A 248 21.93 -0.59 -10.59
N ASN A 249 23.09 0.06 -10.59
CA ASN A 249 23.38 1.34 -11.24
C ASN A 249 23.44 1.26 -12.79
N ARG A 250 22.95 0.13 -13.34
CA ARG A 250 22.94 -0.22 -14.77
C ARG A 250 21.54 -0.57 -15.28
N GLY A 251 20.50 -0.32 -14.47
CA GLY A 251 19.11 -0.60 -14.85
C GLY A 251 18.77 -2.10 -14.93
N VAL A 252 19.63 -2.96 -14.36
CA VAL A 252 19.37 -4.39 -14.19
C VAL A 252 19.02 -4.66 -12.73
N PHE A 253 18.07 -5.55 -12.49
CA PHE A 253 17.75 -6.04 -11.17
C PHE A 253 18.22 -7.49 -11.05
N LEU A 254 19.02 -7.78 -10.03
CA LEU A 254 19.50 -9.13 -9.74
C LEU A 254 18.66 -9.71 -8.62
N HIS A 255 18.17 -10.92 -8.84
CA HIS A 255 17.45 -11.68 -7.84
C HIS A 255 18.35 -12.81 -7.36
N LEU A 256 18.80 -12.73 -6.11
CA LEU A 256 19.82 -13.60 -5.54
C LEU A 256 19.23 -14.47 -4.41
N ASP A 257 19.87 -15.59 -4.13
CA ASP A 257 19.74 -16.26 -2.84
C ASP A 257 20.36 -15.37 -1.74
N ALA A 258 19.64 -15.10 -0.66
CA ALA A 258 20.07 -14.15 0.36
C ALA A 258 21.26 -14.63 1.22
N PHE A 259 21.52 -15.94 1.27
CA PHE A 259 22.54 -16.54 2.13
C PHE A 259 23.74 -17.04 1.33
N GLU A 260 23.52 -17.55 0.12
CA GLU A 260 24.57 -18.05 -0.77
C GLU A 260 25.03 -17.00 -1.81
N GLY A 261 24.21 -15.98 -2.08
CA GLY A 261 24.52 -14.96 -3.09
C GLY A 261 24.45 -15.45 -4.54
N LYS A 262 23.94 -16.66 -4.79
CA LYS A 262 23.79 -17.21 -6.13
C LYS A 262 22.72 -16.46 -6.91
N LEU A 263 22.99 -16.19 -8.18
CA LEU A 263 21.98 -15.63 -9.08
C LEU A 263 20.84 -16.62 -9.31
N LEU A 264 19.62 -16.22 -8.96
CA LEU A 264 18.39 -16.94 -9.30
C LEU A 264 17.84 -16.44 -10.63
N HIS A 265 17.61 -15.12 -10.73
CA HIS A 265 17.01 -14.48 -11.90
C HIS A 265 17.64 -13.11 -12.17
N MET A 266 17.59 -12.66 -13.43
CA MET A 266 18.02 -11.32 -13.83
C MET A 266 16.93 -10.63 -14.64
N PHE A 267 16.48 -9.46 -14.18
CA PHE A 267 15.44 -8.65 -14.83
C PHE A 267 16.10 -7.47 -15.56
N LYS A 268 15.91 -7.39 -16.88
CA LYS A 268 16.70 -6.52 -17.78
C LYS A 268 15.88 -5.75 -18.82
N GLU A 269 14.55 -5.84 -18.80
CA GLU A 269 13.68 -5.23 -19.82
C GLU A 269 13.46 -3.71 -19.62
N HIS A 270 14.24 -3.08 -18.72
CA HIS A 270 13.91 -1.78 -18.11
C HIS A 270 14.62 -0.57 -18.75
N GLY A 271 15.56 -0.81 -19.66
CA GLY A 271 16.46 0.22 -20.20
C GLY A 271 16.72 0.07 -21.69
N LEU A 272 15.80 0.56 -22.53
CA LEU A 272 16.05 0.67 -23.98
C LEU A 272 15.62 2.01 -24.60
N THR A 273 15.72 3.11 -23.84
CA THR A 273 15.69 4.45 -24.45
C THR A 273 16.93 5.23 -24.07
N GLN A 274 18.01 5.00 -24.83
CA GLN A 274 19.02 5.97 -25.32
C GLN A 274 19.28 7.28 -24.55
N SER A 275 19.10 7.31 -23.23
CA SER A 275 19.39 8.50 -22.44
C SER A 275 20.87 8.45 -22.09
N GLN A 276 21.58 9.54 -22.36
CA GLN A 276 23.00 9.71 -22.07
C GLN A 276 23.32 9.74 -20.56
N ARG A 277 22.44 9.19 -19.71
CA ARG A 277 22.65 9.11 -18.26
C ARG A 277 23.60 7.97 -17.94
N SER A 278 24.64 8.29 -17.19
CA SER A 278 25.66 7.33 -16.76
C SER A 278 25.21 6.40 -15.63
N ASP A 279 24.06 6.64 -15.00
CA ASP A 279 23.59 5.92 -13.81
C ASP A 279 22.06 6.09 -13.59
N PRO A 280 21.20 5.22 -14.16
CA PRO A 280 19.76 5.27 -13.90
C PRO A 280 19.43 4.71 -12.52
N GLN A 281 18.80 5.53 -11.68
CA GLN A 281 18.26 5.11 -10.40
C GLN A 281 16.81 4.64 -10.60
N LEU A 282 16.59 3.33 -10.62
CA LEU A 282 15.26 2.72 -10.79
C LEU A 282 14.78 2.05 -9.49
N GLY A 283 13.47 2.04 -9.29
CA GLY A 283 12.84 1.38 -8.14
C GLY A 283 12.42 -0.07 -8.42
N CYS A 284 12.37 -0.89 -7.39
CA CYS A 284 11.75 -2.21 -7.44
C CYS A 284 11.11 -2.61 -6.10
N CYS A 285 10.24 -3.61 -6.09
CA CYS A 285 9.73 -4.22 -4.86
C CYS A 285 9.23 -5.65 -5.09
N TYR A 286 9.09 -6.39 -3.99
CA TYR A 286 8.26 -7.61 -3.97
C TYR A 286 6.78 -7.24 -3.75
N SER A 287 5.88 -8.09 -4.25
CA SER A 287 4.49 -8.12 -3.77
C SER A 287 4.46 -8.52 -2.29
N ALA A 288 3.38 -8.16 -1.58
CA ALA A 288 3.26 -8.41 -0.15
C ALA A 288 3.31 -9.91 0.23
N ASP A 289 2.89 -10.78 -0.68
CA ASP A 289 2.97 -12.25 -0.57
C ASP A 289 4.30 -12.84 -1.08
N GLY A 290 5.17 -12.03 -1.69
CA GLY A 290 6.45 -12.46 -2.26
C GLY A 290 6.34 -13.18 -3.60
N ALA A 291 5.13 -13.37 -4.14
CA ALA A 291 4.91 -14.13 -5.37
C ALA A 291 5.44 -13.41 -6.63
N TYR A 292 5.54 -12.07 -6.59
CA TYR A 292 5.92 -11.25 -7.72
C TYR A 292 6.97 -10.20 -7.37
N VAL A 293 7.72 -9.80 -8.40
CA VAL A 293 8.63 -8.66 -8.38
C VAL A 293 8.10 -7.60 -9.34
N ALA A 294 7.97 -6.36 -8.87
CA ALA A 294 7.72 -5.19 -9.69
C ALA A 294 8.99 -4.37 -9.86
N THR A 295 9.24 -3.90 -11.06
CA THR A 295 10.42 -3.11 -11.43
C THR A 295 10.00 -1.89 -12.23
N GLY A 296 10.56 -0.73 -11.87
CA GLY A 296 10.49 0.49 -12.65
C GLY A 296 11.37 0.47 -13.88
N ALA A 297 11.02 1.28 -14.88
CA ALA A 297 11.79 1.45 -16.11
C ALA A 297 12.09 2.93 -16.41
N GLU A 298 13.08 3.17 -17.26
CA GLU A 298 13.48 4.53 -17.68
C GLU A 298 12.38 5.26 -18.46
N ASP A 299 11.55 4.51 -19.19
CA ASP A 299 10.45 5.03 -20.00
C ASP A 299 9.17 5.34 -19.20
N GLY A 300 9.23 5.22 -17.87
CA GLY A 300 8.10 5.52 -16.99
C GLY A 300 7.07 4.39 -16.86
N ARG A 301 7.40 3.18 -17.31
CA ARG A 301 6.56 1.97 -17.14
C ARG A 301 6.98 1.13 -15.92
N LEU A 302 6.10 0.19 -15.58
CA LEU A 302 6.33 -0.86 -14.57
C LEU A 302 6.25 -2.23 -15.23
N PHE A 303 7.16 -3.12 -14.87
CA PHE A 303 7.22 -4.51 -15.34
C PHE A 303 7.03 -5.45 -14.15
N PHE A 304 6.38 -6.58 -14.39
CA PHE A 304 6.08 -7.57 -13.36
C PHE A 304 6.63 -8.93 -13.76
N TYR A 305 7.23 -9.61 -12.79
CA TYR A 305 7.80 -10.94 -12.95
C TYR A 305 7.31 -11.84 -11.83
N LYS A 306 7.17 -13.13 -12.12
CA LYS A 306 6.93 -14.13 -11.09
C LYS A 306 8.24 -14.39 -10.34
N SER A 307 8.25 -14.19 -9.02
CA SER A 307 9.45 -14.25 -8.20
C SER A 307 10.14 -15.62 -8.25
N SER A 308 9.34 -16.70 -8.22
CA SER A 308 9.83 -18.08 -8.21
C SER A 308 10.50 -18.51 -9.52
N THR A 309 9.98 -18.06 -10.66
CA THR A 309 10.43 -18.54 -11.99
C THR A 309 11.19 -17.49 -12.80
N GLY A 310 11.18 -16.23 -12.37
CA GLY A 310 11.74 -15.10 -13.11
C GLY A 310 10.97 -14.76 -14.39
N GLN A 311 9.84 -15.42 -14.65
CA GLN A 311 9.08 -15.22 -15.89
C GLN A 311 8.37 -13.86 -15.90
N PHE A 312 8.46 -13.17 -17.03
CA PHE A 312 7.70 -11.95 -17.28
C PHE A 312 6.19 -12.23 -17.31
N VAL A 313 5.41 -11.39 -16.63
CA VAL A 313 3.96 -11.54 -16.47
C VAL A 313 3.20 -10.47 -17.24
N HIS A 314 3.56 -9.20 -17.02
CA HIS A 314 2.84 -8.05 -17.56
C HIS A 314 3.66 -6.75 -17.49
N THR A 315 3.31 -5.78 -18.34
CA THR A 315 3.80 -4.40 -18.30
C THR A 315 2.61 -3.48 -18.15
N LEU A 316 2.65 -2.59 -17.15
CA LEU A 316 1.63 -1.55 -17.02
C LEU A 316 1.84 -0.42 -18.03
N PRO A 317 0.77 0.27 -18.44
CA PRO A 317 0.89 1.41 -19.34
C PRO A 317 1.81 2.48 -18.74
N GLN A 318 2.36 3.33 -19.59
CA GLN A 318 3.24 4.42 -19.16
C GLN A 318 2.48 5.37 -18.23
N GLY A 319 2.84 5.35 -16.94
CA GLY A 319 2.24 6.18 -15.90
C GLY A 319 3.07 7.41 -15.55
N HIS A 320 4.34 7.42 -15.94
CA HIS A 320 5.30 8.48 -15.61
C HIS A 320 5.91 9.10 -16.86
N ASN A 321 6.30 10.37 -16.74
CA ASN A 321 6.99 11.15 -17.77
C ASN A 321 8.53 11.07 -17.68
N GLY A 322 9.04 10.15 -16.86
CA GLY A 322 10.47 9.93 -16.67
C GLY A 322 10.73 8.63 -15.91
N PRO A 323 12.00 8.34 -15.58
CA PRO A 323 12.39 7.09 -14.94
C PRO A 323 11.62 6.85 -13.64
N VAL A 324 11.17 5.63 -13.44
CA VAL A 324 10.50 5.21 -12.20
C VAL A 324 11.56 4.91 -11.14
N VAL A 325 11.75 5.87 -10.23
CA VAL A 325 12.83 5.87 -9.23
C VAL A 325 12.50 5.08 -7.97
N ASP A 326 11.22 4.88 -7.66
CA ASP A 326 10.78 4.12 -6.48
C ASP A 326 9.47 3.39 -6.78
N VAL A 327 9.34 2.17 -6.27
CA VAL A 327 8.17 1.30 -6.42
C VAL A 327 7.98 0.59 -5.10
N GLN A 328 6.76 0.65 -4.56
CA GLN A 328 6.43 0.05 -3.27
C GLN A 328 5.08 -0.65 -3.38
N TRP A 329 5.01 -1.89 -2.87
CA TRP A 329 3.74 -2.59 -2.73
C TRP A 329 3.10 -2.25 -1.40
N ASN A 330 1.80 -2.05 -1.39
CA ASN A 330 1.09 -1.86 -0.14
C ASN A 330 1.12 -3.16 0.67
N PRO A 331 1.54 -3.14 1.95
CA PRO A 331 1.71 -4.34 2.76
C PRO A 331 0.40 -5.02 3.18
N LYS A 332 -0.76 -4.38 2.94
CA LYS A 332 -2.07 -4.85 3.42
C LYS A 332 -3.15 -4.90 2.33
N ARG A 333 -2.89 -4.37 1.13
CA ARG A 333 -3.91 -4.18 0.08
C ARG A 333 -3.32 -4.49 -1.29
N HIS A 334 -4.17 -4.82 -2.27
CA HIS A 334 -3.80 -4.93 -3.68
C HIS A 334 -3.61 -3.56 -4.35
N LEU A 335 -2.76 -2.74 -3.72
CA LEU A 335 -2.40 -1.40 -4.16
C LEU A 335 -0.88 -1.36 -4.35
N LEU A 336 -0.44 -0.76 -5.45
CA LEU A 336 0.96 -0.48 -5.73
C LEU A 336 1.12 1.03 -5.84
N ALA A 337 2.22 1.57 -5.35
CA ALA A 337 2.59 2.96 -5.60
C ALA A 337 3.93 3.00 -6.35
N SER A 338 4.03 3.90 -7.31
CA SER A 338 5.28 4.18 -8.01
C SER A 338 5.52 5.67 -8.10
N ALA A 339 6.79 6.04 -8.11
CA ALA A 339 7.28 7.40 -8.21
C ALA A 339 8.22 7.50 -9.41
N GLY A 340 7.98 8.47 -10.29
CA GLY A 340 8.80 8.66 -11.48
C GLY A 340 8.62 10.05 -12.06
N GLY A 341 9.74 10.66 -12.48
CA GLY A 341 9.76 12.08 -12.84
C GLY A 341 9.15 12.93 -11.72
N ASN A 342 8.10 13.69 -12.02
CA ASN A 342 7.40 14.57 -11.09
C ASN A 342 6.08 14.01 -10.55
N SER A 343 5.74 12.75 -10.86
CA SER A 343 4.46 12.15 -10.47
C SER A 343 4.59 10.97 -9.52
N THR A 344 3.61 10.83 -8.63
CA THR A 344 3.35 9.59 -7.89
C THR A 344 2.06 8.98 -8.41
N VAL A 345 2.09 7.70 -8.74
CA VAL A 345 0.92 6.98 -9.28
C VAL A 345 0.56 5.84 -8.32
N LEU A 346 -0.72 5.75 -7.97
CA LEU A 346 -1.31 4.60 -7.31
C LEU A 346 -1.97 3.70 -8.35
N TRP A 347 -1.67 2.42 -8.29
CA TRP A 347 -2.19 1.38 -9.16
C TRP A 347 -2.97 0.37 -8.34
N SER A 348 -4.15 0.01 -8.82
CA SER A 348 -4.98 -1.01 -8.21
C SER A 348 -5.47 -1.96 -9.28
N ALA A 349 -5.65 -3.23 -8.91
CA ALA A 349 -6.49 -4.14 -9.69
C ALA A 349 -7.87 -3.49 -9.89
N ALA A 350 -8.47 -3.67 -11.07
CA ALA A 350 -9.82 -3.21 -11.33
C ALA A 350 -10.78 -3.81 -10.27
N GLY A 351 -11.33 -2.95 -9.41
CA GLY A 351 -12.39 -3.34 -8.49
C GLY A 351 -13.68 -3.52 -9.26
N TRP A 352 -14.20 -4.74 -9.30
CA TRP A 352 -15.40 -5.09 -10.04
C TRP A 352 -16.37 -5.75 -9.07
N GLY A 353 -17.49 -5.10 -8.79
CA GLY A 353 -18.38 -5.58 -7.74
C GLY A 353 -19.72 -4.88 -7.68
N THR A 354 -20.47 -5.17 -6.64
CA THR A 354 -21.86 -4.72 -6.51
C THR A 354 -22.20 -4.26 -5.11
N SER A 355 -23.16 -3.35 -5.04
CA SER A 355 -23.88 -3.11 -3.79
C SER A 355 -24.92 -4.19 -3.62
N LEU A 356 -24.96 -4.84 -2.46
CA LEU A 356 -25.97 -5.83 -2.08
C LEU A 356 -27.34 -5.18 -1.85
N CYS A 357 -27.38 -3.85 -1.77
CA CYS A 357 -28.58 -3.10 -1.49
C CYS A 357 -29.71 -3.51 -2.43
N TRP A 358 -30.89 -3.72 -1.82
CA TRP A 358 -32.15 -4.01 -2.48
C TRP A 358 -32.26 -5.39 -3.12
N TRP A 359 -31.35 -5.78 -4.02
CA TRP A 359 -31.46 -7.08 -4.69
C TRP A 359 -31.14 -8.24 -3.75
N ALA A 360 -30.19 -8.08 -2.82
CA ALA A 360 -29.92 -9.14 -1.85
C ALA A 360 -31.06 -9.29 -0.83
N ASN A 361 -31.89 -8.27 -0.61
CA ASN A 361 -33.10 -8.43 0.18
C ASN A 361 -34.16 -9.30 -0.54
N ALA A 362 -34.11 -9.37 -1.87
CA ALA A 362 -34.94 -10.32 -2.62
C ALA A 362 -34.30 -11.72 -2.66
N PHE A 363 -33.00 -11.81 -2.93
CA PHE A 363 -32.31 -13.05 -3.34
C PHE A 363 -31.18 -13.50 -2.41
N GLY A 364 -31.05 -12.92 -1.22
CA GLY A 364 -29.85 -13.08 -0.39
C GLY A 364 -29.61 -14.47 0.17
N ASP A 365 -30.65 -15.30 0.14
CA ASP A 365 -30.67 -16.72 0.50
C ASP A 365 -30.36 -17.66 -0.68
N ARG A 366 -30.10 -17.13 -1.89
CA ARG A 366 -29.85 -17.91 -3.11
C ARG A 366 -28.35 -18.09 -3.36
N GLU A 367 -27.83 -19.29 -3.06
CA GLU A 367 -26.44 -19.64 -3.33
C GLU A 367 -26.07 -19.64 -4.81
N ASP A 368 -27.01 -20.02 -5.69
CA ASP A 368 -26.81 -20.01 -7.14
C ASP A 368 -26.70 -18.59 -7.69
N VAL A 369 -27.39 -17.62 -7.09
CA VAL A 369 -27.22 -16.19 -7.40
C VAL A 369 -25.86 -15.71 -6.91
N ALA A 370 -25.45 -16.10 -5.70
CA ALA A 370 -24.10 -15.81 -5.21
C ALA A 370 -23.01 -16.41 -6.11
N ASP A 371 -23.23 -17.59 -6.69
CA ASP A 371 -22.34 -18.22 -7.65
C ASP A 371 -22.17 -17.38 -8.93
N VAL A 372 -23.27 -16.85 -9.47
CA VAL A 372 -23.24 -15.93 -10.63
C VAL A 372 -22.43 -14.69 -10.34
N PHE A 373 -22.60 -14.08 -9.17
CA PHE A 373 -21.94 -12.81 -8.88
C PHE A 373 -20.48 -12.99 -8.46
N PHE A 374 -20.18 -13.88 -7.53
CA PHE A 374 -18.93 -13.84 -6.78
C PHE A 374 -17.95 -14.97 -7.09
N THR A 375 -18.36 -16.05 -7.76
CA THR A 375 -17.40 -17.12 -8.13
C THR A 375 -16.62 -16.77 -9.39
N ARG A 376 -15.49 -17.46 -9.58
CA ARG A 376 -14.69 -17.44 -10.81
C ARG A 376 -14.90 -18.70 -11.67
N LYS A 377 -16.00 -19.41 -11.47
CA LYS A 377 -16.33 -20.61 -12.26
C LYS A 377 -16.63 -20.21 -13.71
N GLU A 378 -16.11 -20.96 -14.68
CA GLU A 378 -16.36 -20.70 -16.10
C GLU A 378 -17.86 -20.79 -16.46
N THR A 379 -18.61 -21.63 -15.74
CA THR A 379 -20.05 -21.77 -15.93
C THR A 379 -20.74 -22.05 -14.61
N VAL A 380 -21.85 -21.34 -14.39
CA VAL A 380 -22.77 -21.52 -13.27
C VAL A 380 -24.20 -21.62 -13.82
N THR A 381 -25.07 -22.30 -13.09
CA THR A 381 -26.47 -22.48 -13.52
C THR A 381 -27.40 -21.91 -12.47
N LEU A 382 -28.24 -20.96 -12.86
CA LEU A 382 -29.32 -20.46 -12.02
C LEU A 382 -30.39 -21.53 -11.87
N LYS A 383 -30.96 -21.66 -10.68
CA LYS A 383 -32.08 -22.56 -10.41
C LYS A 383 -33.25 -22.24 -11.34
N GLY A 384 -33.61 -23.19 -12.19
CA GLY A 384 -34.67 -23.06 -13.20
C GLY A 384 -34.18 -22.66 -14.60
N ALA A 385 -32.89 -22.40 -14.80
CA ALA A 385 -32.30 -22.16 -16.11
C ALA A 385 -31.98 -23.48 -16.83
N THR A 386 -32.15 -23.50 -18.16
CA THR A 386 -31.84 -24.65 -19.02
C THR A 386 -30.40 -24.66 -19.53
N SER A 387 -29.66 -23.57 -19.36
CA SER A 387 -28.28 -23.42 -19.78
C SER A 387 -27.48 -22.65 -18.74
N GLY A 388 -26.19 -22.99 -18.62
CA GLY A 388 -25.28 -22.25 -17.78
C GLY A 388 -24.90 -20.90 -18.36
N ILE A 389 -24.48 -19.99 -17.50
CA ILE A 389 -23.93 -18.67 -17.83
C ILE A 389 -22.55 -18.51 -17.17
N PRO A 390 -21.64 -17.69 -17.71
CA PRO A 390 -20.38 -17.40 -17.03
C PRO A 390 -20.63 -16.62 -15.73
N ALA A 391 -19.86 -16.93 -14.70
CA ALA A 391 -19.86 -16.14 -13.48
C ALA A 391 -19.13 -14.80 -13.70
N LEU A 392 -19.53 -13.78 -12.95
CA LEU A 392 -19.02 -12.42 -13.07
C LEU A 392 -17.75 -12.18 -12.27
N GLY A 393 -17.43 -13.03 -11.29
CA GLY A 393 -16.21 -12.93 -10.48
C GLY A 393 -16.07 -11.61 -9.74
N PHE A 394 -17.17 -11.03 -9.27
CA PHE A 394 -17.17 -9.81 -8.49
C PHE A 394 -16.28 -9.98 -7.26
N ASN A 395 -15.35 -9.04 -7.09
CA ASN A 395 -14.40 -9.02 -5.99
C ASN A 395 -14.64 -7.90 -4.97
N ILE A 396 -15.74 -7.15 -5.13
CA ILE A 396 -16.23 -6.19 -4.13
C ILE A 396 -17.71 -6.45 -3.81
N ALA A 397 -18.05 -6.53 -2.52
CA ALA A 397 -19.42 -6.59 -2.03
C ALA A 397 -19.70 -5.44 -1.05
N ARG A 398 -20.68 -4.57 -1.36
CA ARG A 398 -21.05 -3.44 -0.50
C ARG A 398 -22.36 -3.69 0.23
N TYR A 399 -22.31 -3.72 1.56
CA TYR A 399 -23.43 -3.96 2.46
C TYR A 399 -24.12 -2.66 2.87
N ASN A 400 -25.44 -2.56 2.70
CA ASN A 400 -26.23 -1.41 3.16
C ASN A 400 -26.74 -1.66 4.59
N ILE A 401 -26.28 -0.86 5.55
CA ILE A 401 -26.56 -0.97 7.00
C ILE A 401 -28.05 -0.72 7.34
N GLY A 402 -28.85 -0.21 6.40
CA GLY A 402 -30.29 -0.12 6.58
C GLY A 402 -30.74 0.97 7.55
N GLY A 403 -32.01 1.33 7.43
CA GLY A 403 -32.62 2.40 8.21
C GLY A 403 -34.13 2.22 8.42
N SER A 404 -34.77 1.29 7.70
CA SER A 404 -36.20 1.04 7.83
C SER A 404 -36.51 0.13 9.00
N SER A 405 -37.70 0.20 9.57
CA SER A 405 -38.18 -0.78 10.54
C SER A 405 -39.69 -0.66 10.71
N LYS A 406 -40.32 -1.75 11.15
CA LYS A 406 -41.76 -1.82 11.43
C LYS A 406 -42.10 -1.57 12.90
N ASN A 407 -41.12 -1.27 13.74
CA ASN A 407 -41.36 -0.97 15.14
C ASN A 407 -42.12 0.34 15.28
N VAL A 408 -42.91 0.42 16.36
CA VAL A 408 -43.58 1.64 16.81
C VAL A 408 -42.85 2.08 18.08
N ILE A 409 -42.59 3.38 18.19
CA ILE A 409 -41.97 3.98 19.37
C ILE A 409 -43.05 4.76 20.12
N ASP A 410 -43.19 4.48 21.41
CA ASP A 410 -44.07 5.24 22.30
C ASP A 410 -43.30 6.44 22.88
N ASP A 411 -43.68 7.65 22.48
CA ASP A 411 -43.16 8.91 23.00
C ASP A 411 -44.20 9.57 23.91
N GLY A 412 -44.17 9.20 25.19
CA GLY A 412 -45.04 9.80 26.20
C GLY A 412 -46.54 9.57 25.96
N GLY A 413 -46.92 8.42 25.41
CA GLY A 413 -48.29 8.05 25.05
C GLY A 413 -48.63 8.29 23.57
N THR A 414 -47.68 8.77 22.77
CA THR A 414 -47.84 8.97 21.33
C THR A 414 -47.11 7.88 20.56
N GLU A 415 -47.85 7.09 19.79
CA GLU A 415 -47.25 6.09 18.90
C GLU A 415 -46.67 6.75 17.65
N ILE A 416 -45.36 6.61 17.47
CA ILE A 416 -44.61 7.11 16.32
C ILE A 416 -44.12 5.91 15.51
N ALA A 417 -44.39 5.90 14.21
CA ALA A 417 -43.98 4.84 13.29
C ALA A 417 -43.28 5.43 12.06
N MET A 418 -42.51 4.59 11.36
CA MET A 418 -41.89 4.98 10.11
C MET A 418 -42.95 5.41 9.08
N LYS A 419 -42.71 6.54 8.42
CA LYS A 419 -43.49 7.01 7.27
C LYS A 419 -43.06 6.25 6.01
N GLU A 420 -43.86 5.26 5.62
CA GLU A 420 -43.63 4.46 4.41
C GLU A 420 -44.27 5.09 3.17
N SER A 421 -43.54 5.09 2.04
CA SER A 421 -44.12 5.44 0.75
C SER A 421 -44.99 4.28 0.25
N PRO A 422 -46.24 4.52 -0.19
CA PRO A 422 -47.10 3.47 -0.77
C PRO A 422 -46.48 2.77 -2.00
N ASN A 423 -45.54 3.44 -2.65
CA ASN A 423 -44.87 2.94 -3.85
C ASN A 423 -43.51 2.28 -3.56
N MET A 424 -43.12 2.15 -2.29
CA MET A 424 -41.84 1.53 -1.92
C MET A 424 -41.91 0.01 -2.14
N PRO A 425 -41.12 -0.55 -3.07
CA PRO A 425 -41.06 -2.00 -3.23
C PRO A 425 -40.51 -2.65 -1.96
N ALA A 426 -41.05 -3.80 -1.57
CA ALA A 426 -40.65 -4.51 -0.34
C ALA A 426 -39.13 -4.76 -0.26
N PHE A 427 -38.48 -5.06 -1.39
CA PHE A 427 -37.04 -5.30 -1.43
C PHE A 427 -36.22 -4.05 -1.07
N LYS A 428 -36.79 -2.84 -1.16
CA LYS A 428 -36.13 -1.59 -0.74
C LYS A 428 -36.18 -1.34 0.77
N PHE A 429 -37.00 -2.09 1.49
CA PHE A 429 -37.10 -2.04 2.94
C PHE A 429 -35.90 -2.76 3.56
N ILE A 430 -34.82 -2.03 3.81
CA ILE A 430 -33.61 -2.55 4.45
C ILE A 430 -33.68 -2.21 5.94
N GLU A 431 -33.81 -3.25 6.76
CA GLU A 431 -34.05 -3.10 8.20
C GLU A 431 -32.85 -2.50 8.92
N SER A 432 -33.13 -1.59 9.87
CA SER A 432 -32.17 -1.04 10.81
C SER A 432 -31.91 -2.04 11.93
N PHE A 433 -30.65 -2.11 12.39
CA PHE A 433 -30.32 -2.84 13.61
C PHE A 433 -30.69 -2.05 14.88
N TRP A 434 -30.80 -0.72 14.81
CA TRP A 434 -31.12 0.14 15.94
C TRP A 434 -32.55 0.69 15.79
N LEU A 435 -33.44 0.19 16.66
CA LEU A 435 -34.89 0.30 16.54
C LEU A 435 -35.46 1.59 17.14
N ASP A 436 -34.89 2.08 18.24
CA ASP A 436 -35.42 3.23 18.97
C ASP A 436 -34.34 3.98 19.77
N TRP A 437 -34.69 5.19 20.23
CA TRP A 437 -33.78 6.05 20.98
C TRP A 437 -33.65 5.70 22.48
N SER A 438 -34.32 4.64 22.97
CA SER A 438 -34.36 4.36 24.41
C SER A 438 -33.03 3.86 24.97
N SER A 439 -32.18 3.26 24.14
CA SER A 439 -30.83 2.83 24.54
C SER A 439 -29.86 2.76 23.36
N ASN A 440 -28.64 3.24 23.58
CA ASN A 440 -27.51 3.06 22.66
C ASN A 440 -26.67 1.80 22.99
N VAL A 441 -27.08 1.01 23.97
CA VAL A 441 -26.40 -0.23 24.36
C VAL A 441 -26.80 -1.35 23.40
N SER A 442 -25.82 -1.88 22.65
CA SER A 442 -26.04 -2.87 21.58
C SER A 442 -26.61 -4.22 22.03
N THR A 443 -26.61 -4.50 23.33
CA THR A 443 -27.21 -5.71 23.93
C THR A 443 -28.64 -5.48 24.46
N SER A 444 -29.14 -4.25 24.37
CA SER A 444 -30.49 -3.89 24.80
C SER A 444 -31.55 -4.30 23.78
N LYS A 445 -32.82 -4.17 24.16
CA LYS A 445 -33.97 -4.41 23.27
C LYS A 445 -34.12 -3.35 22.16
N SER A 446 -33.43 -2.21 22.28
CA SER A 446 -33.36 -1.20 21.22
C SER A 446 -32.58 -1.68 20.01
N TRP A 447 -31.92 -2.84 20.09
CA TRP A 447 -31.14 -3.42 19.01
C TRP A 447 -31.69 -4.79 18.59
N ASN A 448 -31.80 -5.00 17.29
CA ASN A 448 -32.19 -6.27 16.69
C ASN A 448 -31.12 -6.75 15.71
N TRP A 449 -30.26 -7.65 16.17
CA TRP A 449 -29.19 -8.24 15.36
C TRP A 449 -29.66 -9.25 14.31
N GLU A 450 -30.95 -9.60 14.31
CA GLU A 450 -31.55 -10.45 13.28
C GLU A 450 -32.06 -9.66 12.07
N ALA A 451 -32.27 -8.34 12.20
CA ALA A 451 -32.76 -7.43 11.16
C ALA A 451 -31.93 -7.50 9.87
N ASP A 452 -32.53 -7.56 8.67
CA ASP A 452 -31.82 -7.64 7.38
C ASP A 452 -31.09 -8.99 7.10
N ALA A 453 -31.73 -10.10 7.49
CA ALA A 453 -31.15 -11.44 7.42
C ALA A 453 -30.66 -11.84 6.01
N LYS A 454 -31.39 -11.46 4.97
CA LYS A 454 -31.06 -11.87 3.59
C LYS A 454 -29.81 -11.18 3.06
N GLN A 455 -29.66 -9.87 3.26
CA GLN A 455 -28.46 -9.18 2.79
C GLN A 455 -27.22 -9.65 3.56
N ARG A 456 -27.33 -9.90 4.87
CA ARG A 456 -26.24 -10.53 5.64
C ARG A 456 -25.87 -11.89 5.06
N LYS A 457 -26.87 -12.70 4.73
CA LYS A 457 -26.62 -14.02 4.14
C LYS A 457 -25.86 -13.95 2.82
N MET A 458 -26.21 -12.99 1.96
CA MET A 458 -25.51 -12.77 0.70
C MET A 458 -24.07 -12.29 0.91
N LEU A 459 -23.84 -11.43 1.91
CA LEU A 459 -22.49 -10.99 2.28
C LEU A 459 -21.62 -12.18 2.71
N GLU A 460 -22.13 -13.06 3.58
CA GLU A 460 -21.44 -14.30 3.96
C GLU A 460 -21.14 -15.19 2.74
N LEU A 461 -22.10 -15.33 1.83
CA LEU A 461 -21.95 -16.13 0.61
C LEU A 461 -20.89 -15.53 -0.33
N ALA A 462 -20.80 -14.20 -0.41
CA ALA A 462 -19.81 -13.48 -1.20
C ALA A 462 -18.40 -13.67 -0.62
N ILE A 463 -18.25 -13.52 0.71
CA ILE A 463 -16.98 -13.77 1.42
C ILE A 463 -16.50 -15.20 1.18
N LYS A 464 -17.39 -16.19 1.31
CA LYS A 464 -17.07 -17.61 1.04
C LYS A 464 -16.61 -17.89 -0.39
N ARG A 465 -16.89 -16.98 -1.33
CA ARG A 465 -16.51 -17.11 -2.75
C ARG A 465 -15.26 -16.31 -3.11
N GLY A 466 -14.60 -15.69 -2.11
CA GLY A 466 -13.32 -15.01 -2.29
C GLY A 466 -13.46 -13.58 -2.81
N VAL A 467 -14.47 -12.85 -2.35
CA VAL A 467 -14.50 -11.38 -2.50
C VAL A 467 -13.30 -10.78 -1.77
N ASP A 468 -12.56 -9.90 -2.46
CA ASP A 468 -11.34 -9.27 -1.93
C ASP A 468 -11.66 -8.11 -0.97
N ILE A 469 -12.79 -7.42 -1.18
CA ILE A 469 -13.16 -6.22 -0.44
C ILE A 469 -14.65 -6.26 -0.04
N THR A 470 -14.91 -6.14 1.25
CA THR A 470 -16.26 -5.84 1.78
C THR A 470 -16.31 -4.41 2.29
N GLU A 471 -17.33 -3.66 1.85
CA GLU A 471 -17.57 -2.29 2.29
C GLU A 471 -18.95 -2.20 2.94
N ALA A 472 -19.11 -1.30 3.90
CA ALA A 472 -20.42 -0.98 4.46
C ALA A 472 -20.76 0.49 4.20
N PHE A 473 -22.01 0.75 3.89
CA PHE A 473 -22.54 2.10 3.72
C PHE A 473 -23.96 2.14 4.26
N SER A 474 -24.55 3.33 4.36
CA SER A 474 -25.98 3.45 4.63
C SER A 474 -26.63 4.44 3.68
N ASN A 475 -27.73 4.02 3.05
CA ASN A 475 -28.55 4.91 2.22
C ASN A 475 -29.39 5.89 3.03
N ALA A 476 -29.67 5.56 4.29
CA ALA A 476 -30.46 6.40 5.19
C ALA A 476 -30.10 6.08 6.65
N PRO A 477 -30.16 7.07 7.56
CA PRO A 477 -30.16 6.77 8.98
C PRO A 477 -31.42 5.97 9.38
N PRO A 478 -31.43 5.34 10.56
CA PRO A 478 -32.66 4.81 11.16
C PRO A 478 -33.80 5.83 11.06
N TRP A 479 -34.98 5.38 10.65
CA TRP A 479 -36.12 6.25 10.33
C TRP A 479 -36.48 7.21 11.48
N TRP A 480 -36.30 6.79 12.72
CA TRP A 480 -36.60 7.62 13.90
C TRP A 480 -35.60 8.77 14.08
N MET A 481 -34.42 8.69 13.48
CA MET A 481 -33.43 9.78 13.45
C MET A 481 -33.74 10.83 12.38
N THR A 482 -34.72 10.60 11.50
CA THR A 482 -35.05 11.55 10.42
C THR A 482 -36.14 12.55 10.81
N ASN A 483 -36.07 13.76 10.25
CA ASN A 483 -37.01 14.84 10.53
C ASN A 483 -38.46 14.50 10.14
N ASN A 484 -38.64 13.72 9.07
CA ASN A 484 -39.96 13.35 8.55
C ASN A 484 -40.33 11.88 8.80
N HIS A 485 -39.54 11.17 9.62
CA HIS A 485 -39.69 9.74 9.92
C HIS A 485 -39.68 8.82 8.69
N ALA A 486 -39.11 9.26 7.57
CA ALA A 486 -38.98 8.48 6.33
C ALA A 486 -37.51 8.19 6.00
N THR A 487 -37.27 7.04 5.37
CA THR A 487 -35.94 6.65 4.85
C THR A 487 -35.77 6.95 3.36
N ALA A 488 -36.83 7.35 2.66
CA ALA A 488 -36.83 7.63 1.22
C ALA A 488 -36.40 9.06 0.86
N GLY A 489 -35.92 9.85 1.83
CA GLY A 489 -35.53 11.25 1.67
C GLY A 489 -36.41 12.23 2.45
N GLY A 490 -35.91 13.46 2.60
CA GLY A 490 -36.63 14.54 3.28
C GLY A 490 -37.72 15.16 2.40
N ASP A 491 -38.64 15.88 3.04
CA ASP A 491 -39.72 16.58 2.33
C ASP A 491 -39.21 17.77 1.49
N ASP A 492 -38.00 18.26 1.78
CA ASP A 492 -37.28 19.31 1.03
C ASP A 492 -35.89 18.80 0.64
N GLY A 493 -35.67 18.57 -0.66
CA GLY A 493 -34.40 18.08 -1.19
C GLY A 493 -33.20 19.01 -1.01
N LYS A 494 -33.40 20.24 -0.50
CA LYS A 494 -32.33 21.18 -0.16
C LYS A 494 -31.90 21.12 1.31
N LYS A 495 -32.63 20.38 2.15
CA LYS A 495 -32.36 20.28 3.59
C LYS A 495 -31.91 18.87 3.94
N ASP A 496 -31.06 18.80 4.96
CA ASP A 496 -30.72 17.51 5.55
C ASP A 496 -31.96 16.90 6.21
N ASN A 497 -32.16 15.60 6.02
CA ASN A 497 -33.26 14.87 6.64
C ASN A 497 -32.83 14.21 7.95
N LEU A 498 -31.53 14.16 8.27
CA LEU A 498 -31.05 13.74 9.58
C LEU A 498 -31.33 14.85 10.61
N GLN A 499 -31.87 14.48 11.76
CA GLN A 499 -32.03 15.40 12.87
C GLN A 499 -30.64 15.80 13.40
N THR A 500 -30.40 17.09 13.60
CA THR A 500 -29.07 17.62 13.95
C THR A 500 -28.51 17.06 15.25
N TRP A 501 -29.37 16.66 16.19
CA TRP A 501 -28.99 16.04 17.46
C TRP A 501 -28.69 14.54 17.35
N ASN A 502 -28.90 13.91 16.19
CA ASN A 502 -28.63 12.50 15.94
C ASN A 502 -27.34 12.23 15.15
N HIS A 503 -26.51 13.24 14.87
CA HIS A 503 -25.26 13.04 14.12
C HIS A 503 -24.31 12.05 14.81
N ASP A 504 -24.09 12.23 16.12
CA ASP A 504 -23.23 11.35 16.91
C ASP A 504 -23.84 9.94 17.07
N ALA A 505 -25.16 9.87 17.26
CA ALA A 505 -25.88 8.60 17.34
C ALA A 505 -25.82 7.84 16.02
N PHE A 506 -25.93 8.52 14.88
CA PHE A 506 -25.81 7.88 13.57
C PHE A 506 -24.38 7.41 13.30
N ALA A 507 -23.37 8.19 13.66
CA ALA A 507 -21.98 7.73 13.60
C ALA A 507 -21.73 6.49 14.48
N LEU A 508 -22.28 6.49 15.71
CA LEU A 508 -22.24 5.34 16.62
C LEU A 508 -22.95 4.12 16.03
N TYR A 509 -24.10 4.32 15.37
CA TYR A 509 -24.84 3.26 14.70
C TYR A 509 -23.97 2.55 13.66
N LEU A 510 -23.41 3.32 12.72
CA LEU A 510 -22.55 2.79 11.65
C LEU A 510 -21.33 2.07 12.24
N ALA A 511 -20.63 2.69 13.20
CA ALA A 511 -19.46 2.10 13.83
C ALA A 511 -19.78 0.80 14.58
N THR A 512 -20.92 0.73 15.27
CA THR A 512 -21.34 -0.44 16.03
C THR A 512 -21.68 -1.61 15.10
N VAL A 513 -22.39 -1.35 14.00
CA VAL A 513 -22.73 -2.38 13.01
C VAL A 513 -21.47 -2.88 12.30
N VAL A 514 -20.58 -1.98 11.85
CA VAL A 514 -19.31 -2.38 11.21
C VAL A 514 -18.42 -3.19 12.16
N LYS A 515 -18.33 -2.79 13.43
CA LYS A 515 -17.59 -3.55 14.45
C LYS A 515 -18.20 -4.95 14.63
N ARG A 516 -19.53 -5.05 14.75
CA ARG A 516 -20.23 -6.34 14.87
C ARG A 516 -19.97 -7.22 13.65
N ALA A 517 -20.03 -6.65 12.45
CA ALA A 517 -19.78 -7.36 11.19
C ALA A 517 -18.36 -7.94 11.15
N LYS A 518 -17.36 -7.12 11.50
CA LYS A 518 -15.97 -7.57 11.61
C LYS A 518 -15.79 -8.71 12.60
N ASP A 519 -16.41 -8.59 13.77
CA ASP A 519 -16.25 -9.55 14.86
C ASP A 519 -17.02 -10.88 14.61
N ASN A 520 -18.08 -10.88 13.78
CA ASN A 520 -19.02 -12.01 13.71
C ASN A 520 -19.36 -12.52 12.31
N TRP A 521 -19.17 -11.73 11.25
CA TRP A 521 -19.60 -12.07 9.88
C TRP A 521 -18.43 -12.40 8.94
N GLY A 522 -17.18 -12.28 9.40
CA GLY A 522 -15.98 -12.66 8.65
C GLY A 522 -15.53 -11.62 7.61
N GLY A 523 -15.93 -10.35 7.77
CA GLY A 523 -15.51 -9.22 6.94
C GLY A 523 -14.42 -8.36 7.58
#